data_AF-A0A9J6D2F4-F1
#
_entry.id   AF-A0A9J6D2F4-F1
#
_cell.length_a   1.000
_cell.length_b   1.000
_cell.length_c   1.000
_cell.angle_alpha   90.00
_cell.angle_beta   90.00
_cell.angle_gamma   90.00
#
_symmetry.space_group_name_H-M   'P 1'
#
loop_
_entity.id
_entity.type
_entity.pdbx_description
1 polymer ?
#
loop_
_entity_poly.entity_id
_entity_poly.type
_entity_poly.pdbx_seq_one_letter_code
_entity_poly.pdbx_strand_id
1 'polypeptide(L)'
;MFPRGSVASQASPPLRATPRQRQQEPAYPLQNWANSPENWMVDDIALYVSEIPGYERIAEKFRHHEIHGGALFLIKEHRLIRTMDMKVGPAFEMCATIGTLREVLS
;
A
#
# COMPACT_ATOMS: atom_id res chain seq x y z
N MET A 1 -10.30 -8.37 -63.06
CA MET A 1 -11.36 -8.66 -62.08
C MET A 1 -10.67 -9.13 -60.80
N PHE A 2 -10.71 -8.34 -59.71
CA PHE A 2 -10.29 -8.76 -58.35
C PHE A 2 -11.48 -9.48 -57.65
N PRO A 3 -11.30 -10.28 -56.57
CA PRO A 3 -10.84 -9.82 -55.23
C PRO A 3 -9.68 -10.67 -54.67
N ARG A 4 -8.72 -10.18 -53.88
CA ARG A 4 -8.72 -9.40 -52.62
C ARG A 4 -9.16 -10.23 -51.40
N GLY A 5 -8.15 -10.72 -50.67
CA GLY A 5 -8.15 -10.98 -49.22
C GLY A 5 -8.84 -12.24 -48.71
N SER A 6 -8.16 -13.01 -47.87
CA SER A 6 -8.56 -13.14 -46.45
C SER A 6 -7.49 -13.88 -45.65
N VAL A 7 -6.89 -13.16 -44.70
CA VAL A 7 -6.22 -13.74 -43.55
C VAL A 7 -7.30 -14.19 -42.58
N ALA A 8 -7.22 -15.42 -42.07
CA ALA A 8 -7.98 -15.83 -40.90
C ALA A 8 -7.19 -16.89 -40.13
N SER A 9 -6.33 -16.41 -39.22
CA SER A 9 -5.96 -17.16 -38.02
C SER A 9 -7.25 -17.53 -37.30
N GLN A 10 -7.56 -18.82 -37.19
CA GLN A 10 -8.62 -19.28 -36.30
C GLN A 10 -8.03 -19.65 -34.96
N ALA A 11 -8.71 -19.12 -33.95
CA ALA A 11 -8.26 -18.95 -32.59
C ALA A 11 -8.33 -20.26 -31.80
N SER A 12 -7.44 -20.36 -30.82
CA SER A 12 -7.50 -21.33 -29.73
C SER A 12 -8.87 -21.26 -29.02
N PRO A 13 -9.37 -22.39 -28.47
CA PRO A 13 -10.62 -22.41 -27.72
C PRO A 13 -10.52 -21.52 -26.47
N PRO A 14 -11.63 -20.94 -25.97
CA PRO A 14 -11.59 -20.15 -24.76
C PRO A 14 -11.26 -21.07 -23.58
N LEU A 15 -10.13 -20.80 -22.92
CA LEU A 15 -9.83 -21.41 -21.63
C LEU A 15 -10.93 -20.97 -20.66
N ARG A 16 -11.68 -21.96 -20.20
CA ARG A 16 -12.67 -21.91 -19.12
C ARG A 16 -12.25 -20.92 -18.04
N ALA A 17 -12.96 -19.79 -17.93
CA ALA A 17 -12.72 -18.82 -16.87
C ALA A 17 -13.12 -19.46 -15.53
N THR A 18 -12.13 -19.85 -14.74
CA THR A 18 -12.32 -20.09 -13.30
C THR A 18 -12.79 -18.78 -12.65
N PRO A 19 -13.78 -18.79 -11.75
CA PRO A 19 -14.08 -17.65 -10.90
C PRO A 19 -12.96 -17.54 -9.86
N ARG A 20 -11.81 -17.02 -10.30
CA ARG A 20 -10.70 -16.66 -9.43
C ARG A 20 -11.19 -15.44 -8.68
N GLN A 21 -11.36 -15.60 -7.36
CA GLN A 21 -11.71 -14.55 -6.40
C GLN A 21 -11.23 -13.19 -6.88
N ARG A 22 -12.18 -12.27 -7.03
CA ARG A 22 -12.04 -10.82 -7.16
C ARG A 22 -10.60 -10.38 -6.85
N GLN A 23 -9.73 -10.45 -7.86
CA GLN A 23 -8.46 -9.75 -7.83
C GLN A 23 -8.87 -8.29 -7.94
N GLN A 24 -9.13 -7.67 -6.78
CA GLN A 24 -8.88 -6.25 -6.67
C GLN A 24 -7.39 -6.13 -6.89
N GLU A 25 -6.98 -5.94 -8.14
CA GLU A 25 -5.70 -5.30 -8.40
C GLU A 25 -5.73 -4.02 -7.55
N PRO A 26 -4.80 -3.85 -6.61
CA PRO A 26 -4.76 -2.61 -5.87
C PRO A 26 -4.53 -1.50 -6.90
N ALA A 27 -5.58 -0.75 -7.19
CA ALA A 27 -5.48 0.45 -7.99
C ALA A 27 -4.75 1.49 -7.14
N TYR A 28 -3.44 1.35 -6.98
CA TYR A 28 -2.61 2.36 -6.35
C TYR A 28 -1.67 2.90 -7.43
N PRO A 29 -2.08 3.96 -8.15
CA PRO A 29 -1.18 4.67 -9.04
C PRO A 29 -0.03 5.26 -8.22
N LEU A 30 1.09 5.56 -8.89
CA LEU A 30 2.23 6.35 -8.39
C LEU A 30 1.87 7.75 -7.80
N GLN A 31 0.58 8.07 -7.69
CA GLN A 31 0.01 9.31 -7.19
C GLN A 31 -0.01 9.40 -5.65
N ASN A 32 0.16 8.28 -4.92
CA ASN A 32 -0.04 8.25 -3.47
C ASN A 32 0.83 9.25 -2.68
N TRP A 33 2.07 9.48 -3.11
CA TRP A 33 2.96 10.44 -2.45
C TRP A 33 2.80 11.89 -2.94
N ALA A 34 1.94 12.15 -3.92
CA ALA A 34 1.69 13.51 -4.41
C ALA A 34 0.80 14.34 -3.45
N ASN A 35 0.10 13.66 -2.55
CA ASN A 35 -0.74 14.28 -1.53
C ASN A 35 0.04 14.42 -0.23
N SER A 36 -0.25 15.48 0.53
CA SER A 36 0.28 15.65 1.89
C SER A 36 -0.01 14.41 2.74
N PRO A 37 0.97 13.87 3.49
CA PRO A 37 0.77 12.66 4.27
C PRO A 37 -0.32 12.76 5.35
N GLU A 38 -0.74 13.97 5.73
CA GLU A 38 -1.89 14.18 6.60
C GLU A 38 -3.21 13.64 5.99
N ASN A 39 -3.29 13.64 4.66
CA ASN A 39 -4.45 13.19 3.89
C ASN A 39 -4.37 11.72 3.45
N TRP A 40 -3.29 11.02 3.82
CA TRP A 40 -3.14 9.60 3.47
C TRP A 40 -4.21 8.74 4.16
N MET A 41 -4.75 7.81 3.40
CA MET A 41 -5.68 6.80 3.87
C MET A 41 -4.92 5.62 4.49
N VAL A 42 -5.66 4.73 5.14
CA VAL A 42 -5.10 3.55 5.82
C VAL A 42 -4.22 2.70 4.88
N ASP A 43 -4.64 2.52 3.64
CA ASP A 43 -3.88 1.74 2.65
C ASP A 43 -2.59 2.45 2.20
N ASP A 44 -2.59 3.77 2.11
CA ASP A 44 -1.42 4.56 1.74
C ASP A 44 -0.34 4.47 2.83
N ILE A 45 -0.78 4.53 4.09
CA ILE A 45 0.09 4.36 5.27
C ILE A 45 0.66 2.95 5.31
N ALA A 46 -0.17 1.93 5.10
CA ALA A 46 0.28 0.54 5.08
C ALA A 46 1.28 0.29 3.94
N LEU A 47 1.05 0.87 2.76
CA LEU A 47 1.98 0.79 1.63
C LEU A 47 3.32 1.45 1.99
N TYR A 48 3.31 2.69 2.49
CA TYR A 48 4.52 3.39 2.92
C TYR A 48 5.31 2.59 3.96
N VAL A 49 4.64 2.08 4.99
CA VAL A 49 5.29 1.28 6.05
C VAL A 49 5.87 -0.03 5.47
N SER A 50 5.21 -0.63 4.47
CA SER A 50 5.71 -1.85 3.82
C SER A 50 6.91 -1.62 2.90
N GLU A 51 7.13 -0.40 2.43
CA GLU A 51 8.30 -0.03 1.63
C GLU A 51 9.55 0.22 2.51
N ILE A 52 9.36 0.39 3.83
CA ILE A 52 10.48 0.47 4.77
C ILE A 52 11.05 -0.95 4.97
N PRO A 53 12.34 -1.19 4.63
CA PRO A 53 12.94 -2.52 4.74
C PRO A 53 12.79 -3.13 6.14
N GLY A 54 12.17 -4.31 6.23
CA GLY A 54 11.97 -5.03 7.50
C GLY A 54 10.71 -4.65 8.28
N TYR A 55 9.87 -3.74 7.76
CA TYR A 55 8.61 -3.32 8.38
C TYR A 55 7.36 -3.83 7.65
N GLU A 56 7.49 -4.78 6.72
CA GLU A 56 6.38 -5.34 5.94
C GLU A 56 5.29 -5.96 6.83
N ARG A 57 5.70 -6.65 7.90
CA ARG A 57 4.78 -7.25 8.90
C ARG A 57 4.14 -6.22 9.82
N ILE A 58 4.72 -5.03 9.91
CA ILE A 58 4.20 -3.93 10.73
C ILE A 58 3.11 -3.18 9.97
N ALA A 59 3.20 -3.08 8.64
CA ALA A 59 2.18 -2.47 7.79
C ALA A 59 0.77 -3.05 8.03
N GLU A 60 0.66 -4.36 8.21
CA GLU A 60 -0.64 -5.00 8.53
C GLU A 60 -1.22 -4.53 9.86
N LYS A 61 -0.38 -4.23 10.85
CA LYS A 61 -0.82 -3.70 12.16
C LYS A 61 -1.34 -2.27 12.01
N PHE A 62 -0.71 -1.45 11.17
CA PHE A 62 -1.22 -0.11 10.84
C PHE A 62 -2.59 -0.19 10.16
N ARG A 63 -2.77 -1.14 9.22
CA ARG A 63 -4.07 -1.39 8.57
C ARG A 63 -5.12 -1.89 9.57
N HIS A 64 -4.78 -2.85 10.43
CA HIS A 64 -5.69 -3.43 11.41
C HIS A 64 -6.18 -2.41 12.45
N HIS A 65 -5.32 -1.46 12.83
CA HIS A 65 -5.66 -0.37 13.73
C HIS A 65 -6.21 0.88 13.03
N GLU A 66 -6.48 0.80 11.73
CA GLU A 66 -7.07 1.86 10.91
C GLU A 66 -6.29 3.19 11.03
N ILE A 67 -4.96 3.10 11.05
CA ILE A 67 -4.10 4.29 11.11
C ILE A 67 -4.12 5.01 9.76
N HIS A 68 -4.72 6.20 9.72
CA HIS A 68 -4.69 7.14 8.60
C HIS A 68 -3.74 8.32 8.88
N GLY A 69 -3.47 9.16 7.88
CA GLY A 69 -2.53 10.29 7.93
C GLY A 69 -2.68 11.21 9.13
N GLY A 70 -3.90 11.72 9.36
CA GLY A 70 -4.17 12.55 10.54
C GLY A 70 -3.92 11.85 11.89
N ALA A 71 -3.99 10.52 11.95
CA ALA A 71 -3.68 9.75 13.16
C ALA A 71 -2.20 9.37 13.24
N LEU A 72 -1.52 9.18 12.10
CA LEU A 72 -0.12 8.78 12.00
C LEU A 72 0.78 9.69 12.82
N PHE A 73 0.62 11.00 12.67
CA PHE A 73 1.43 12.01 13.36
C PHE A 73 1.10 12.17 14.85
N LEU A 74 -0.01 11.59 15.31
CA LEU A 74 -0.38 11.54 16.73
C LEU A 74 0.12 10.27 17.43
N ILE A 75 0.63 9.29 16.66
CA ILE A 75 1.22 8.08 17.24
C ILE A 75 2.48 8.46 18.02
N LYS A 76 2.49 8.04 19.28
CA LYS A 76 3.65 8.11 20.16
C LYS A 76 4.28 6.73 20.30
N GLU A 77 5.55 6.70 20.63
CA GLU A 77 6.34 5.48 20.84
C GLU A 77 5.62 4.46 21.74
N HIS A 78 5.03 4.92 22.86
CA HIS A 78 4.32 4.02 23.78
C HIS A 78 3.14 3.26 23.12
N ARG A 79 2.47 3.86 22.12
CA ARG A 79 1.36 3.22 21.41
C ARG A 79 1.87 2.16 20.44
N LEU A 80 3.00 2.40 19.77
CA LEU A 80 3.66 1.38 18.95
C LEU A 80 4.04 0.17 19.81
N ILE A 81 4.64 0.43 20.97
CA ILE A 81 5.07 -0.65 21.88
C ILE A 81 3.87 -1.43 22.43
N ARG A 82 2.87 -0.74 22.98
CA ARG A 82 1.77 -1.40 23.71
C ARG A 82 0.62 -1.89 22.83
N THR A 83 0.33 -1.19 21.74
CA THR A 83 -0.84 -1.49 20.89
C THR A 83 -0.44 -2.38 19.73
N MET A 84 0.73 -2.14 19.14
CA MET A 84 1.22 -2.89 17.97
C MET A 84 2.23 -3.98 18.35
N ASP A 85 2.48 -4.23 19.64
CA ASP A 85 3.44 -5.22 20.13
C ASP A 85 4.84 -5.04 19.50
N MET A 86 5.25 -3.78 19.34
CA MET A 86 6.53 -3.42 18.73
C MET A 86 7.62 -3.34 19.80
N LYS A 87 8.81 -3.86 19.51
CA LYS A 87 9.97 -3.67 20.40
C LYS A 87 10.36 -2.19 20.46
N VAL A 88 10.92 -1.76 21.60
CA VAL A 88 11.33 -0.36 21.84
C VAL A 88 12.23 0.18 20.72
N GLY A 89 13.26 -0.57 20.31
CA GLY A 89 14.18 -0.14 19.25
C GLY A 89 13.46 0.21 17.94
N PRO A 90 12.72 -0.73 17.32
CA PRO A 90 11.91 -0.45 16.13
C PRO A 90 10.82 0.61 16.32
N ALA A 91 10.23 0.73 17.53
CA ALA A 91 9.24 1.77 17.82
C ALA A 91 9.85 3.18 17.79
N PHE A 92 11.05 3.31 18.37
CA PHE A 92 11.80 4.55 18.33
C PHE A 92 12.18 4.93 16.90
N GLU A 93 12.69 3.96 16.12
CA GLU A 93 13.05 4.17 14.71
C GLU A 93 11.83 4.58 13.87
N MET A 94 10.69 3.91 14.02
CA MET A 94 9.45 4.26 13.33
C MET A 94 8.98 5.68 13.68
N CYS A 95 9.06 6.09 14.95
CA CYS A 95 8.76 7.47 15.33
C CYS A 95 9.68 8.48 14.66
N ALA A 96 10.97 8.17 14.51
CA ALA A 96 11.91 9.02 13.78
C ALA A 96 11.55 9.09 12.29
N THR A 97 11.24 7.96 11.65
CA THR A 97 10.81 7.88 10.25
C THR A 97 9.54 8.69 9.99
N ILE A 98 8.53 8.61 10.88
CA ILE A 98 7.30 9.42 10.79
C ILE A 98 7.61 10.91 10.98
N GLY A 99 8.55 11.25 11.87
CA GLY A 99 9.01 12.62 12.08
C GLY A 99 9.62 13.23 10.81
N THR A 100 10.52 12.49 10.16
CA THR A 100 11.13 12.89 8.87
C THR A 100 10.10 12.96 7.76
N LEU A 101 9.15 12.01 7.70
CA LEU A 101 8.06 12.04 6.73
C LEU A 101 7.28 13.35 6.81
N ARG A 102 6.99 13.82 8.03
CA ARG A 102 6.34 15.12 8.24
C ARG A 102 7.21 16.22 7.66
N GLU A 103 8.47 16.32 8.07
CA GLU A 103 9.36 17.41 7.65
C GLU A 103 9.58 17.51 6.12
N VAL A 104 9.62 16.38 5.43
CA VAL A 104 9.91 16.33 3.98
C VAL A 104 8.67 16.58 3.12
N LEU A 105 7.47 16.20 3.60
CA LEU A 105 6.24 16.19 2.80
C LEU A 105 5.10 17.06 3.36
N SER A 106 5.35 17.84 4.42
CA SER A 106 4.41 18.85 4.94
C SER A 106 4.64 20.23 4.35
#